data_AF-A0A1I1PQS5-F1
#
_entry.id   AF-A0A1I1PQS5-F1
#
_cell.length_a   1.000
_cell.length_b   1.000
_cell.length_c   1.000
_cell.angle_alpha   90.00
_cell.angle_beta   90.00
_cell.angle_gamma   90.00
#
_symmetry.space_group_name_H-M   'P 1'
#
loop_
_entity.id
_entity.type
_entity.pdbx_description
1 polymer ?
#
loop_
_entity_poly.entity_id
_entity_poly.type
_entity_poly.pdbx_seq_one_letter_code
_entity_poly.pdbx_strand_id
1 'polypeptide(L)'
;MTTTEEFSNNPLKAQSFKTATGTIEFTLKSDIVFHYALQKSKKALTGLVCALNGISPSQVSDIVVLNPIDLNNLSKETVMDLKLLLNDGVIINIELQMYTDSFWVPRALLYLCRGYDSISEGDNYSMLKPAFHYCITDQNLINDEPEFYSKYRLLNVRNHNPYTKNFGINVLNLHYTDLATPEDIDNNLVYWSNLFKATTWDEIRALTDEHSDLQEVAELIYEMNTDAQTKEILEGQRRYREQLATQYAAGQIDTEKKYKAIIEEKDSSLAKKDATIAEKDSTIAKLLAEIDALKNNK
;
A
#
# COMPACT_ATOMS: atom_id res chain seq x y z
N MET A 1 -68.48 -17.88 10.25
CA MET A 1 -67.50 -18.47 9.32
C MET A 1 -66.43 -17.42 9.11
N THR A 2 -65.35 -17.57 9.86
CA THR A 2 -64.20 -16.66 9.93
C THR A 2 -63.35 -16.83 8.69
N THR A 3 -63.13 -15.73 7.99
CA THR A 3 -62.22 -15.58 6.86
C THR A 3 -60.78 -15.79 7.31
N THR A 4 -60.11 -16.78 6.71
CA THR A 4 -58.66 -16.98 6.81
C THR A 4 -57.97 -15.98 5.90
N GLU A 5 -57.29 -15.00 6.49
CA GLU A 5 -56.29 -14.18 5.79
C GLU A 5 -55.04 -15.04 5.58
N GLU A 6 -54.72 -15.30 4.30
CA GLU A 6 -53.43 -15.83 3.89
C GLU A 6 -52.36 -14.77 4.15
N PHE A 7 -51.46 -15.05 5.11
CA PHE A 7 -50.22 -14.32 5.24
C PHE A 7 -49.36 -14.58 3.99
N SER A 8 -49.39 -13.63 3.06
CA SER A 8 -48.40 -13.50 1.99
C SER A 8 -47.01 -13.40 2.62
N ASN A 9 -46.26 -14.49 2.54
CA ASN A 9 -44.82 -14.51 2.79
C ASN A 9 -44.16 -13.68 1.69
N ASN A 10 -44.00 -12.38 1.94
CA ASN A 10 -43.17 -11.52 1.12
C ASN A 10 -41.72 -11.99 1.31
N PRO A 11 -41.04 -12.53 0.30
CA PRO A 11 -39.63 -12.87 0.45
C PRO A 11 -38.89 -11.57 0.75
N LEU A 12 -38.21 -11.50 1.89
CA LEU A 12 -37.21 -10.47 2.15
C LEU A 12 -36.36 -10.35 0.88
N LYS A 13 -36.47 -9.22 0.16
CA LYS A 13 -35.58 -8.92 -0.95
C LYS A 13 -34.18 -9.13 -0.42
N ALA A 14 -33.44 -10.10 -0.96
CA ALA A 14 -32.03 -10.27 -0.64
C ALA A 14 -31.38 -8.92 -0.88
N GLN A 15 -30.93 -8.29 0.21
CA GLN A 15 -30.27 -7.00 0.15
C GLN A 15 -28.98 -7.23 -0.64
N SER A 16 -28.80 -6.48 -1.73
CA SER A 16 -27.63 -6.60 -2.61
C SER A 16 -27.03 -5.21 -2.83
N PHE A 17 -25.74 -5.18 -3.16
CA PHE A 17 -25.03 -3.95 -3.52
C PHE A 17 -25.74 -3.17 -4.65
N LYS A 18 -26.52 -3.85 -5.50
CA LYS A 18 -27.29 -3.23 -6.61
C LYS A 18 -28.29 -2.18 -6.13
N THR A 19 -28.79 -2.27 -4.89
CA THR A 19 -29.74 -1.31 -4.33
C THR A 19 -29.13 -0.35 -3.31
N ALA A 20 -27.86 -0.54 -2.96
CA ALA A 20 -27.17 0.26 -1.96
C ALA A 20 -26.89 1.69 -2.44
N THR A 21 -26.89 2.69 -1.57
CA THR A 21 -26.61 4.08 -1.95
C THR A 21 -25.65 4.72 -0.96
N GLY A 22 -25.00 5.81 -1.37
CA GLY A 22 -24.04 6.51 -0.54
C GLY A 22 -22.63 5.90 -0.56
N THR A 23 -21.85 6.26 0.45
CA THR A 23 -20.44 5.89 0.58
C THR A 23 -20.27 4.48 1.15
N ILE A 24 -19.19 3.83 0.72
CA ILE A 24 -18.73 2.55 1.24
C ILE A 24 -17.80 2.85 2.41
N GLU A 25 -18.11 2.31 3.58
CA GLU A 25 -17.35 2.59 4.81
C GLU A 25 -15.99 1.88 4.80
N PHE A 26 -15.98 0.61 4.39
CA PHE A 26 -14.78 -0.20 4.24
C PHE A 26 -14.62 -0.63 2.79
N THR A 27 -13.81 0.12 2.03
CA THR A 27 -13.54 -0.14 0.61
C THR A 27 -12.51 -1.26 0.42
N LEU A 28 -12.22 -1.60 -0.85
CA LEU A 28 -11.17 -2.56 -1.20
C LEU A 28 -9.75 -2.09 -0.84
N LYS A 29 -9.57 -0.85 -0.35
CA LYS A 29 -8.32 -0.38 0.26
C LYS A 29 -8.10 -0.90 1.67
N SER A 30 -9.13 -1.46 2.31
CA SER A 30 -8.97 -2.23 3.53
C SER A 30 -8.34 -3.58 3.18
N ASP A 31 -7.13 -3.83 3.68
CA ASP A 31 -6.40 -5.09 3.53
C ASP A 31 -7.24 -6.33 3.92
N ILE A 32 -8.07 -6.24 4.97
CA ILE A 32 -8.98 -7.32 5.39
C ILE A 32 -10.08 -7.52 4.36
N VAL A 33 -10.70 -6.45 3.88
CA VAL A 33 -11.76 -6.53 2.85
C VAL A 33 -11.19 -7.09 1.56
N PHE A 34 -10.03 -6.62 1.14
CA PHE A 34 -9.31 -7.11 -0.02
C PHE A 34 -8.96 -8.59 0.08
N HIS A 35 -8.29 -8.99 1.16
CA HIS A 35 -7.88 -10.37 1.34
C HIS A 35 -9.10 -11.28 1.39
N TYR A 36 -10.11 -10.93 2.21
CA TYR A 36 -11.31 -11.75 2.36
C TYR A 36 -12.12 -11.83 1.06
N ALA A 37 -12.32 -10.72 0.35
CA ALA A 37 -13.10 -10.72 -0.88
C ALA A 37 -12.41 -11.55 -1.98
N LEU A 38 -11.10 -11.37 -2.16
CA LEU A 38 -10.39 -12.10 -3.22
C LEU A 38 -10.11 -13.56 -2.88
N GLN A 39 -9.96 -13.94 -1.61
CA GLN A 39 -9.89 -15.37 -1.28
C GLN A 39 -11.21 -16.10 -1.56
N LYS A 40 -12.35 -15.40 -1.46
CA LYS A 40 -13.68 -15.98 -1.70
C LYS A 40 -14.03 -16.05 -3.18
N SER A 41 -13.65 -15.04 -3.96
CA SER A 41 -13.89 -15.02 -5.41
C SER A 41 -12.66 -15.44 -6.21
N LYS A 42 -12.58 -16.73 -6.56
CA LYS A 42 -11.51 -17.26 -7.44
C LYS A 42 -11.47 -16.54 -8.79
N LYS A 43 -12.64 -16.15 -9.31
CA LYS A 43 -12.79 -15.46 -10.59
C LYS A 43 -12.15 -14.07 -10.54
N ALA A 44 -12.48 -13.28 -9.53
CA ALA A 44 -11.89 -11.97 -9.34
C ALA A 44 -10.40 -12.03 -9.01
N LEU A 45 -9.99 -12.97 -8.16
CA LEU A 45 -8.58 -13.20 -7.86
C LEU A 45 -7.78 -13.53 -9.12
N THR A 46 -8.32 -14.38 -10.00
CA THR A 46 -7.72 -14.67 -11.31
C THR A 46 -7.63 -13.41 -12.16
N GLY A 47 -8.70 -12.61 -12.23
CA GLY A 47 -8.71 -11.35 -12.97
C GLY A 47 -7.64 -10.35 -12.49
N LEU A 48 -7.45 -10.20 -11.19
CA LEU A 48 -6.43 -9.32 -10.63
C LEU A 48 -5.02 -9.85 -10.91
N VAL A 49 -4.80 -11.14 -10.68
CA VAL A 49 -3.49 -11.78 -10.94
C VAL A 49 -3.12 -11.69 -12.41
N CYS A 50 -4.07 -11.89 -13.33
CA CYS A 50 -3.86 -11.70 -14.76
C CYS A 50 -3.46 -10.27 -15.10
N ALA A 51 -4.16 -9.28 -14.56
CA ALA A 51 -3.87 -7.86 -14.79
C ALA A 51 -2.47 -7.47 -14.28
N LEU A 52 -2.12 -7.90 -13.07
CA LEU A 52 -0.80 -7.65 -12.48
C LEU A 52 0.32 -8.39 -13.22
N ASN A 53 0.08 -9.61 -13.69
CA ASN A 53 1.12 -10.36 -14.42
C ASN A 53 1.24 -9.97 -15.89
N GLY A 54 0.22 -9.34 -16.48
CA GLY A 54 0.12 -9.13 -17.92
C GLY A 54 -0.06 -10.44 -18.68
N ILE A 55 -0.89 -11.35 -18.16
CA ILE A 55 -1.19 -12.66 -18.77
C ILE A 55 -2.69 -12.80 -19.06
N SER A 56 -3.03 -13.61 -20.05
CA SER A 56 -4.42 -13.94 -20.37
C SER A 56 -5.00 -14.92 -19.33
N PRO A 57 -6.30 -14.82 -18.97
CA PRO A 57 -6.96 -15.82 -18.14
C PRO A 57 -6.86 -17.25 -18.66
N SER A 58 -6.71 -17.44 -19.98
CA SER A 58 -6.50 -18.77 -20.58
C SER A 58 -5.17 -19.43 -20.19
N GLN A 59 -4.21 -18.65 -19.70
CA GLN A 59 -2.93 -19.14 -19.20
C GLN A 59 -2.99 -19.55 -17.72
N VAL A 60 -4.12 -19.34 -17.04
CA VAL A 60 -4.31 -19.71 -15.63
C VAL A 60 -5.07 -21.03 -15.56
N SER A 61 -4.36 -22.10 -15.21
CA SER A 61 -4.95 -23.41 -14.93
C SER A 61 -5.48 -23.51 -13.51
N ASP A 62 -4.77 -22.93 -12.54
CA ASP A 62 -5.19 -22.91 -11.14
C ASP A 62 -4.58 -21.76 -10.35
N ILE A 63 -5.27 -21.35 -9.28
CA ILE A 63 -4.81 -20.35 -8.33
C ILE A 63 -5.24 -20.74 -6.92
N VAL A 64 -4.27 -20.82 -6.01
CA VAL A 64 -4.48 -21.25 -4.63
C VAL A 64 -4.01 -20.16 -3.68
N VAL A 65 -4.88 -19.76 -2.73
CA VAL A 65 -4.50 -18.89 -1.61
C VAL A 65 -3.79 -19.73 -0.55
N LEU A 66 -2.55 -19.39 -0.25
CA LEU A 66 -1.70 -20.14 0.69
C LEU A 66 -1.86 -19.70 2.14
N ASN A 67 -2.40 -18.51 2.38
CA ASN A 67 -2.60 -17.95 3.71
C ASN A 67 -4.04 -17.42 3.92
N PRO A 68 -5.07 -18.28 3.76
CA PRO A 68 -6.46 -17.85 3.91
C PRO A 68 -6.74 -17.31 5.31
N ILE A 69 -7.62 -16.32 5.40
CA ILE A 69 -8.05 -15.72 6.66
C ILE A 69 -9.47 -16.15 7.04
N ASP A 70 -9.71 -16.23 8.34
CA ASP A 70 -11.03 -16.37 8.94
C ASP A 70 -11.31 -15.10 9.76
N LEU A 71 -12.36 -14.37 9.39
CA LEU A 71 -12.74 -13.12 10.06
C LEU A 71 -12.99 -13.31 11.56
N ASN A 72 -13.48 -14.48 11.97
CA ASN A 72 -13.76 -14.79 13.37
C ASN A 72 -12.51 -15.09 14.20
N ASN A 73 -11.38 -15.35 13.53
CA ASN A 73 -10.14 -15.80 14.14
C ASN A 73 -8.94 -14.93 13.71
N LEU A 74 -9.18 -13.65 13.38
CA LEU A 74 -8.11 -12.71 13.06
C LEU A 74 -7.27 -12.41 14.30
N SER A 75 -5.96 -12.61 14.17
CA SER A 75 -4.98 -12.26 15.20
C SER A 75 -4.16 -11.04 14.78
N LYS A 76 -3.45 -10.42 15.73
CA LYS A 76 -2.50 -9.33 15.40
C LYS A 76 -1.32 -9.79 14.53
N GLU A 77 -1.06 -11.09 14.47
CA GLU A 77 0.04 -11.71 13.71
C GLU A 77 -0.40 -12.15 12.31
N THR A 78 -1.69 -12.04 11.99
CA THR A 78 -2.22 -12.42 10.68
C THR A 78 -1.64 -11.52 9.60
N VAL A 79 -0.89 -12.12 8.67
CA VAL A 79 -0.36 -11.45 7.49
C VAL A 79 -1.50 -11.22 6.50
N MET A 80 -1.80 -9.95 6.22
CA MET A 80 -2.92 -9.56 5.36
C MET A 80 -2.60 -9.57 3.86
N ASP A 81 -1.33 -9.59 3.48
CA ASP A 81 -0.92 -9.83 2.09
C ASP A 81 -1.56 -11.13 1.55
N LEU A 82 -1.94 -11.15 0.28
CA LEU A 82 -2.42 -12.37 -0.37
C LEU A 82 -1.22 -13.15 -0.93
N LYS A 83 -0.87 -14.26 -0.28
CA LYS A 83 0.15 -15.19 -0.77
C LYS A 83 -0.53 -16.29 -1.59
N LEU A 84 -0.08 -16.45 -2.83
CA LEU A 84 -0.73 -17.28 -3.84
C LEU A 84 0.26 -18.25 -4.48
N LEU A 85 -0.26 -19.39 -4.91
CA LEU A 85 0.41 -20.31 -5.83
C LEU A 85 -0.37 -20.32 -7.15
N LEU A 86 0.27 -19.86 -8.22
CA LEU A 86 -0.29 -19.81 -9.57
C LEU A 86 0.23 -20.99 -10.39
N ASN A 87 -0.70 -21.76 -10.97
CA ASN A 87 -0.43 -22.91 -11.85
C ASN A 87 0.54 -23.96 -11.26
N ASP A 88 0.58 -24.10 -9.93
CA ASP A 88 1.59 -24.88 -9.18
C ASP A 88 3.06 -24.49 -9.47
N GLY A 89 3.29 -23.38 -10.17
CA GLY A 89 4.60 -23.01 -10.70
C GLY A 89 5.17 -21.72 -10.14
N VAL A 90 4.32 -20.75 -9.76
CA VAL A 90 4.76 -19.39 -9.42
C VAL A 90 4.20 -18.97 -8.08
N ILE A 91 5.06 -18.44 -7.19
CA ILE A 91 4.66 -17.82 -5.94
C ILE A 91 4.39 -16.34 -6.18
N ILE A 92 3.23 -15.88 -5.75
CA ILE A 92 2.82 -14.48 -5.86
C ILE A 92 2.50 -13.98 -4.46
N ASN A 93 3.00 -12.81 -4.09
CA ASN A 93 2.57 -12.08 -2.89
C ASN A 93 1.96 -10.75 -3.32
N ILE A 94 0.73 -10.46 -2.93
CA ILE A 94 0.06 -9.18 -3.23
C ILE A 94 -0.20 -8.43 -1.93
N GLU A 95 0.43 -7.27 -1.79
CA GLU A 95 0.35 -6.39 -0.65
C GLU A 95 -0.50 -5.15 -0.98
N LEU A 96 -1.34 -4.73 -0.04
CA LEU A 96 -1.94 -3.40 -0.04
C LEU A 96 -1.19 -2.49 0.94
N GLN A 97 -0.54 -1.45 0.42
CA GLN A 97 0.22 -0.50 1.21
C GLN A 97 -0.42 0.89 1.16
N MET A 98 -1.48 1.11 1.95
CA MET A 98 -2.22 2.39 1.98
C MET A 98 -1.65 3.41 2.98
N TYR A 99 -0.51 3.10 3.59
CA TYR A 99 0.12 3.93 4.62
C TYR A 99 1.58 4.16 4.30
N THR A 100 2.11 5.32 4.69
CA THR A 100 3.54 5.58 4.55
C THR A 100 4.34 4.62 5.41
N ASP A 101 5.35 3.98 4.82
CA ASP A 101 6.29 3.12 5.52
C ASP A 101 7.69 3.40 4.98
N SER A 102 8.52 4.09 5.77
CA SER A 102 9.90 4.44 5.40
C SER A 102 10.80 3.21 5.20
N PHE A 103 10.38 2.04 5.67
CA PHE A 103 11.08 0.77 5.51
C PHE A 103 10.35 -0.16 4.54
N TRP A 104 9.41 0.36 3.73
CA TRP A 104 8.67 -0.46 2.78
C TRP A 104 9.60 -1.17 1.80
N VAL A 105 10.57 -0.47 1.18
CA VAL A 105 11.50 -1.08 0.21
C VAL A 105 12.23 -2.30 0.77
N PRO A 106 12.94 -2.23 1.93
CA PRO A 106 13.58 -3.40 2.49
C PRO A 106 12.58 -4.49 2.94
N ARG A 107 11.37 -4.13 3.37
CA ARG A 107 10.33 -5.09 3.77
C ARG A 107 9.75 -5.86 2.58
N ALA A 108 9.43 -5.16 1.49
CA ALA A 108 8.97 -5.76 0.25
C ALA A 108 10.02 -6.73 -0.32
N LEU A 109 11.30 -6.37 -0.24
CA LEU A 109 12.40 -7.26 -0.63
C LEU A 109 12.47 -8.50 0.28
N LEU A 110 12.35 -8.33 1.60
CA LEU A 110 12.33 -9.45 2.54
C LEU A 110 11.17 -10.42 2.25
N TYR A 111 9.98 -9.90 1.97
CA TYR A 111 8.81 -10.72 1.65
C TYR A 111 8.96 -11.45 0.33
N LEU A 112 9.50 -10.78 -0.69
CA LEU A 112 9.85 -11.43 -1.95
C LEU A 112 10.88 -12.56 -1.75
N CYS A 113 11.93 -12.33 -0.95
CA CYS A 113 12.91 -13.35 -0.61
C CYS A 113 12.28 -14.56 0.11
N ARG A 114 11.39 -14.32 1.09
CA ARG A 114 10.64 -15.38 1.77
C ARG A 114 9.66 -16.13 0.86
N GLY A 115 9.14 -15.46 -0.17
CA GLY A 115 8.32 -16.09 -1.21
C GLY A 115 9.15 -16.98 -2.14
N TYR A 116 10.37 -16.52 -2.48
CA TYR A 116 11.29 -17.25 -3.36
C TYR A 116 11.97 -18.44 -2.67
N ASP A 117 12.22 -18.35 -1.37
CA ASP A 117 12.68 -19.47 -0.53
C ASP A 117 11.54 -20.49 -0.33
N SER A 118 11.15 -21.15 -1.42
CA SER A 118 9.95 -21.99 -1.52
C SER A 118 10.22 -23.48 -1.43
N ILE A 119 11.49 -23.89 -1.27
CA ILE A 119 11.90 -25.29 -1.23
C ILE A 119 11.99 -25.78 0.22
N SER A 120 11.69 -27.05 0.44
CA SER A 120 11.74 -27.68 1.77
C SER A 120 13.07 -28.40 2.01
N GLU A 121 13.30 -28.84 3.25
CA GLU A 121 14.46 -29.68 3.57
C GLU A 121 14.47 -30.96 2.71
N GLY A 122 15.58 -31.20 1.99
CA GLY A 122 15.74 -32.33 1.09
C GLY A 122 15.43 -32.03 -0.39
N ASP A 123 14.77 -30.91 -0.69
CA ASP A 123 14.59 -30.46 -2.07
C ASP A 123 15.90 -29.95 -2.67
N ASN A 124 16.01 -29.98 -4.00
CA ASN A 124 17.15 -29.41 -4.70
C ASN A 124 16.79 -28.06 -5.35
N TYR A 125 17.80 -27.25 -5.68
CA TYR A 125 17.60 -25.89 -6.19
C TYR A 125 16.87 -25.80 -7.54
N SER A 126 16.75 -26.87 -8.33
CA SER A 126 15.96 -26.84 -9.56
C SER A 126 14.45 -26.79 -9.30
N MET A 127 14.02 -26.98 -8.04
CA MET A 127 12.62 -26.92 -7.62
C MET A 127 12.19 -25.52 -7.16
N LEU A 128 13.11 -24.54 -7.15
CA LEU A 128 12.78 -23.15 -6.84
C LEU A 128 11.74 -22.61 -7.82
N LYS A 129 10.63 -22.13 -7.26
CA LYS A 129 9.54 -21.51 -8.03
C LYS A 129 9.87 -20.03 -8.28
N PRO A 130 9.59 -19.48 -9.48
CA PRO A 130 9.54 -18.04 -9.67
C PRO A 130 8.70 -17.36 -8.59
N ALA A 131 9.12 -16.18 -8.15
CA ALA A 131 8.44 -15.41 -7.12
C ALA A 131 8.29 -13.94 -7.52
N PHE A 132 7.11 -13.38 -7.28
CA PHE A 132 6.85 -11.96 -7.53
C PHE A 132 6.08 -11.32 -6.37
N HIS A 133 6.49 -10.11 -6.01
CA HIS A 133 5.78 -9.27 -5.04
C HIS A 133 5.08 -8.15 -5.78
N TYR A 134 3.78 -8.02 -5.58
CA TYR A 134 2.97 -6.94 -6.12
C TYR A 134 2.55 -6.05 -4.96
N CYS A 135 2.82 -4.76 -5.08
CA CYS A 135 2.32 -3.78 -4.13
C CYS A 135 1.30 -2.90 -4.84
N ILE A 136 0.12 -2.79 -4.26
CA ILE A 136 -0.90 -1.84 -4.68
C ILE A 136 -0.93 -0.74 -3.62
N THR A 137 -0.72 0.50 -4.04
CA THR A 137 -0.44 1.62 -3.13
C THR A 137 -1.07 2.92 -3.62
N ASP A 138 -1.44 3.81 -2.70
CA ASP A 138 -1.69 5.22 -2.96
C ASP A 138 -0.65 6.11 -2.25
N GLN A 139 0.51 5.54 -1.94
CA GLN A 139 1.60 6.20 -1.24
C GLN A 139 2.80 6.34 -2.16
N ASN A 140 3.59 7.39 -1.92
CA ASN A 140 4.88 7.58 -2.57
C ASN A 140 5.94 6.75 -1.83
N LEU A 141 5.97 5.44 -2.10
CA LEU A 141 6.85 4.48 -1.42
C LEU A 141 8.29 4.49 -1.94
N ILE A 142 8.49 4.99 -3.16
CA ILE A 142 9.77 5.00 -3.87
C ILE A 142 10.00 6.43 -4.38
N ASN A 143 11.20 6.97 -4.16
CA ASN A 143 11.59 8.32 -4.58
C ASN A 143 12.07 8.33 -6.05
N ASP A 144 11.25 7.77 -6.95
CA ASP A 144 11.48 7.76 -8.39
C ASP A 144 10.49 8.71 -9.09
N GLU A 145 10.62 8.84 -10.41
CA GLU A 145 9.63 9.53 -11.25
C GLU A 145 8.24 8.86 -11.13
N PRO A 146 7.15 9.64 -11.20
CA PRO A 146 5.79 9.10 -11.17
C PRO A 146 5.51 8.06 -12.26
N GLU A 147 5.13 6.85 -11.86
CA GLU A 147 4.68 5.77 -12.76
C GLU A 147 3.37 5.16 -12.26
N PHE A 148 2.46 4.82 -13.17
CA PHE A 148 1.26 4.06 -12.83
C PHE A 148 1.60 2.64 -12.37
N TYR A 149 2.48 1.97 -13.14
CA TYR A 149 2.84 0.59 -12.89
C TYR A 149 4.33 0.33 -13.15
N SER A 150 5.13 0.35 -12.08
CA SER A 150 6.57 0.16 -12.17
C SER A 150 6.96 -1.31 -11.94
N LYS A 151 8.01 -1.76 -12.65
CA LYS A 151 8.51 -3.15 -12.60
C LYS A 151 10.00 -3.16 -12.26
N TYR A 152 10.34 -3.61 -11.05
CA TYR A 152 11.72 -3.70 -10.56
C TYR A 152 12.28 -5.11 -10.74
N ARG A 153 13.47 -5.23 -11.34
CA ARG A 153 14.12 -6.51 -11.70
C ARG A 153 15.60 -6.51 -11.37
N LEU A 154 16.18 -7.70 -11.22
CA LEU A 154 17.62 -7.89 -11.06
C LEU A 154 18.32 -7.88 -12.43
N LEU A 155 19.12 -6.85 -12.68
CA LEU A 155 19.77 -6.61 -13.96
C LEU A 155 21.30 -6.56 -13.81
N ASN A 156 22.02 -6.89 -14.88
CA ASN A 156 23.44 -6.59 -14.98
C ASN A 156 23.66 -5.08 -15.06
N VAL A 157 24.49 -4.53 -14.19
CA VAL A 157 24.71 -3.07 -14.05
C VAL A 157 25.27 -2.41 -15.32
N ARG A 158 26.04 -3.12 -16.14
CA ARG A 158 26.68 -2.52 -17.32
C ARG A 158 25.81 -2.56 -18.57
N ASN A 159 25.20 -3.71 -18.84
CA ASN A 159 24.47 -3.94 -20.10
C ASN A 159 22.95 -4.04 -19.90
N HIS A 160 22.45 -3.96 -18.67
CA HIS A 160 21.04 -4.04 -18.31
C HIS A 160 20.35 -5.36 -18.70
N ASN A 161 21.11 -6.40 -19.04
CA ASN A 161 20.54 -7.72 -19.31
C ASN A 161 19.93 -8.28 -18.01
N PRO A 162 18.70 -8.82 -18.05
CA PRO A 162 18.10 -9.48 -16.89
C PRO A 162 18.96 -10.65 -16.42
N TYR A 163 19.30 -10.67 -15.13
CA TYR A 163 19.98 -11.81 -14.53
C TYR A 163 19.04 -13.02 -14.46
N THR A 164 17.77 -12.76 -14.16
CA THR A 164 16.67 -13.72 -14.18
C THR A 164 15.38 -13.00 -14.52
N LYS A 165 14.40 -13.74 -15.01
CA LYS A 165 13.02 -13.25 -15.19
C LYS A 165 12.08 -13.77 -14.09
N ASN A 166 12.58 -14.60 -13.17
CA ASN A 166 11.78 -15.35 -12.21
C ASN A 166 11.67 -14.67 -10.83
N PHE A 167 12.12 -13.42 -10.71
CA PHE A 167 12.20 -12.70 -9.44
C PHE A 167 12.01 -11.21 -9.68
N GLY A 168 11.07 -10.58 -8.99
CA GLY A 168 10.85 -9.14 -9.14
C GLY A 168 9.74 -8.57 -8.26
N ILE A 169 9.71 -7.24 -8.19
CA ILE A 169 8.67 -6.47 -7.51
C ILE A 169 7.96 -5.64 -8.57
N ASN A 170 6.63 -5.58 -8.52
CA ASN A 170 5.85 -4.65 -9.31
C ASN A 170 5.02 -3.75 -8.37
N VAL A 171 4.87 -2.47 -8.70
CA VAL A 171 4.14 -1.51 -7.89
C VAL A 171 3.08 -0.83 -8.73
N LEU A 172 1.81 -1.02 -8.36
CA LEU A 172 0.64 -0.33 -8.90
C LEU A 172 0.32 0.87 -8.03
N ASN A 173 0.55 2.07 -8.54
CA ASN A 173 0.28 3.31 -7.84
C ASN A 173 -1.05 3.93 -8.29
N LEU A 174 -2.03 3.91 -7.38
CA LEU A 174 -3.40 4.37 -7.61
C LEU A 174 -3.51 5.89 -7.84
N HIS A 175 -2.49 6.67 -7.47
CA HIS A 175 -2.45 8.11 -7.74
C HIS A 175 -2.19 8.44 -9.20
N TYR A 176 -1.48 7.57 -9.91
CA TYR A 176 -0.96 7.85 -11.26
C TYR A 176 -1.74 7.10 -12.34
N THR A 177 -3.03 6.83 -12.15
CA THR A 177 -3.87 6.14 -13.15
C THR A 177 -3.87 6.85 -14.51
N ASP A 178 -3.73 8.18 -14.51
CA ASP A 178 -3.60 9.02 -15.70
C ASP A 178 -2.29 8.81 -16.48
N LEU A 179 -1.28 8.22 -15.84
CA LEU A 179 0.01 7.84 -16.45
C LEU A 179 0.03 6.39 -16.95
N ALA A 180 -1.12 5.71 -16.99
CA ALA A 180 -1.21 4.34 -17.49
C ALA A 180 -0.76 4.24 -18.95
N THR A 181 0.08 3.24 -19.22
CA THR A 181 0.51 2.92 -20.58
C THR A 181 -0.58 2.14 -21.34
N PRO A 182 -0.50 2.03 -22.68
CA PRO A 182 -1.39 1.16 -23.44
C PRO A 182 -1.35 -0.30 -22.95
N GLU A 183 -0.19 -0.81 -22.53
CA GLU A 183 -0.06 -2.16 -21.96
C GLU A 183 -0.84 -2.28 -20.64
N ASP A 184 -0.83 -1.27 -19.79
CA ASP A 184 -1.57 -1.28 -18.52
C ASP A 184 -3.09 -1.26 -18.74
N ILE A 185 -3.55 -0.53 -19.76
CA ILE A 185 -4.96 -0.48 -20.17
C ILE A 185 -5.38 -1.84 -20.74
N ASP A 186 -4.61 -2.39 -21.68
CA ASP A 186 -4.91 -3.68 -22.32
C ASP A 186 -4.94 -4.84 -21.31
N ASN A 187 -4.12 -4.76 -20.25
CA ASN A 187 -4.10 -5.72 -19.15
C ASN A 187 -5.18 -5.46 -18.08
N ASN A 188 -6.06 -4.47 -18.25
CA ASN A 188 -7.11 -4.07 -17.29
C ASN A 188 -6.60 -3.53 -15.95
N LEU A 189 -5.35 -3.05 -15.84
CA LEU A 189 -4.85 -2.46 -14.60
C LEU A 189 -5.56 -1.15 -14.24
N VAL A 190 -5.93 -0.34 -15.23
CA VAL A 190 -6.72 0.89 -15.02
C VAL A 190 -8.09 0.55 -14.42
N TYR A 191 -8.72 -0.51 -14.92
CA TYR A 191 -9.99 -0.99 -14.40
C TYR A 191 -9.88 -1.41 -12.93
N TRP A 192 -8.87 -2.23 -12.58
CA TRP A 192 -8.61 -2.60 -11.19
C TRP A 192 -8.29 -1.39 -10.31
N SER A 193 -7.47 -0.46 -10.79
CA SER A 193 -7.16 0.79 -10.09
C SER A 193 -8.43 1.58 -9.77
N ASN A 194 -9.36 1.69 -10.73
CA ASN A 194 -10.64 2.37 -10.50
C ASN A 194 -11.51 1.65 -9.46
N LEU A 195 -11.51 0.31 -9.45
CA LEU A 195 -12.21 -0.45 -8.41
C LEU A 195 -11.62 -0.22 -7.01
N PHE A 196 -10.30 -0.21 -6.86
CA PHE A 196 -9.66 0.13 -5.59
C PHE A 196 -9.96 1.57 -5.15
N LYS A 197 -10.13 2.49 -6.10
CA LYS A 197 -10.44 3.91 -5.83
C LYS A 197 -11.91 4.17 -5.58
N ALA A 198 -12.82 3.25 -5.92
CA ALA A 198 -14.25 3.43 -5.72
C ALA A 198 -14.58 3.60 -4.23
N THR A 199 -15.34 4.64 -3.92
CA THR A 199 -15.77 5.02 -2.57
C THR A 199 -17.28 5.03 -2.41
N THR A 200 -18.04 4.88 -3.51
CA THR A 200 -19.51 4.87 -3.49
C THR A 200 -20.08 3.63 -4.15
N TRP A 201 -21.30 3.26 -3.73
CA TRP A 201 -22.03 2.14 -4.35
C TRP A 201 -22.39 2.39 -5.82
N ASP A 202 -22.57 3.66 -6.22
CA ASP A 202 -22.80 4.04 -7.62
C ASP A 202 -21.55 3.79 -8.48
N GLU A 203 -20.37 4.15 -8.00
CA GLU A 203 -19.09 3.87 -8.70
C GLU A 203 -18.85 2.36 -8.85
N ILE A 204 -19.04 1.58 -7.78
CA ILE A 204 -18.91 0.12 -7.87
C ILE A 204 -19.92 -0.47 -8.86
N ARG A 205 -21.18 -0.01 -8.86
CA ARG A 205 -22.17 -0.48 -9.83
C ARG A 205 -21.73 -0.20 -11.26
N ALA A 206 -21.33 1.04 -11.56
CA ALA A 206 -20.86 1.41 -12.89
C ALA A 206 -19.71 0.51 -13.36
N LEU A 207 -18.74 0.22 -12.48
CA LEU A 207 -17.59 -0.65 -12.80
C LEU A 207 -17.98 -2.13 -12.98
N THR A 208 -18.99 -2.62 -12.26
CA THR A 208 -19.41 -4.03 -12.32
C THR A 208 -20.43 -4.34 -13.41
N ASP A 209 -21.14 -3.33 -13.92
CA ASP A 209 -22.04 -3.47 -15.07
C ASP A 209 -21.26 -3.73 -16.36
N GLU A 210 -20.06 -3.17 -16.47
CA GLU A 210 -19.15 -3.38 -17.61
C GLU A 210 -18.37 -4.71 -17.50
N HIS A 211 -18.23 -5.27 -16.29
CA HIS A 211 -17.44 -6.47 -16.04
C HIS A 211 -18.12 -7.40 -15.02
N SER A 212 -18.85 -8.39 -15.53
CA SER A 212 -19.62 -9.35 -14.72
C SER A 212 -18.80 -10.13 -13.69
N ASP A 213 -17.48 -10.19 -13.90
CA ASP A 213 -16.55 -11.01 -13.14
C ASP A 213 -16.34 -10.48 -11.71
N LEU A 214 -16.62 -9.20 -11.48
CA LEU A 214 -16.41 -8.53 -10.20
C LEU A 214 -17.71 -8.23 -9.45
N GLN A 215 -18.86 -8.68 -9.96
CA GLN A 215 -20.13 -8.61 -9.21
C GLN A 215 -20.04 -9.36 -7.89
N GLU A 216 -19.34 -10.50 -7.86
CA GLU A 216 -19.12 -11.28 -6.64
C GLU A 216 -18.28 -10.49 -5.61
N VAL A 217 -17.25 -9.75 -6.06
CA VAL A 217 -16.45 -8.90 -5.16
C VAL A 217 -17.27 -7.74 -4.63
N ALA A 218 -18.09 -7.10 -5.47
CA ALA A 218 -18.97 -6.03 -5.02
C ALA A 218 -20.01 -6.52 -4.00
N GLU A 219 -20.55 -7.71 -4.18
CA GLU A 219 -21.45 -8.35 -3.21
C GLU A 219 -20.72 -8.69 -1.90
N LEU A 220 -19.48 -9.19 -1.97
CA LEU A 220 -18.66 -9.47 -0.77
C LEU A 220 -18.31 -8.18 -0.01
N ILE A 221 -17.93 -7.10 -0.71
CA ILE A 221 -17.73 -5.79 -0.08
C ILE A 221 -19.03 -5.34 0.60
N TYR A 222 -20.18 -5.52 -0.05
CA TYR A 222 -21.49 -5.19 0.51
C TYR A 222 -21.85 -5.99 1.75
N GLU A 223 -21.65 -7.31 1.71
CA GLU A 223 -21.83 -8.20 2.86
C GLU A 223 -20.95 -7.75 4.04
N MET A 224 -19.66 -7.51 3.81
CA MET A 224 -18.73 -7.07 4.86
C MET A 224 -19.08 -5.68 5.44
N ASN A 225 -19.71 -4.81 4.65
CA ASN A 225 -20.15 -3.49 5.08
C ASN A 225 -21.55 -3.48 5.74
N THR A 226 -22.27 -4.59 5.73
CA THR A 226 -23.64 -4.69 6.26
C THR A 226 -23.78 -5.70 7.39
N ASP A 227 -22.96 -6.74 7.42
CA ASP A 227 -22.90 -7.70 8.52
C ASP A 227 -22.34 -7.04 9.80
N ALA A 228 -23.14 -7.02 10.86
CA ALA A 228 -22.81 -6.29 12.09
C ALA A 228 -21.52 -6.81 12.77
N GLN A 229 -21.28 -8.13 12.74
CA GLN A 229 -20.09 -8.72 13.35
C GLN A 229 -18.83 -8.35 12.55
N THR A 230 -18.90 -8.44 11.23
CA THR A 230 -17.82 -8.06 10.33
C THR A 230 -17.50 -6.58 10.46
N LYS A 231 -18.51 -5.72 10.55
CA LYS A 231 -18.30 -4.28 10.80
C LYS A 231 -17.55 -4.02 12.10
N GLU A 232 -17.93 -4.67 13.20
CA GLU A 232 -17.24 -4.48 14.49
C GLU A 232 -15.76 -4.89 14.41
N ILE A 233 -15.44 -5.96 13.67
CA ILE A 233 -14.06 -6.39 13.42
C ILE A 233 -13.29 -5.34 12.63
N LEU A 234 -13.87 -4.84 11.54
CA LEU A 234 -13.26 -3.81 10.69
C LEU A 234 -13.09 -2.48 11.42
N GLU A 235 -14.08 -2.06 12.21
CA GLU A 235 -14.00 -0.90 13.09
C GLU A 235 -12.90 -1.06 14.15
N GLY A 236 -12.80 -2.24 14.78
CA GLY A 236 -11.74 -2.54 15.73
C GLY A 236 -10.35 -2.36 15.13
N GLN A 237 -10.15 -2.83 13.90
CA GLN A 237 -8.91 -2.68 13.14
C GLN A 237 -8.64 -1.23 12.75
N ARG A 238 -9.68 -0.49 12.32
CA ARG A 238 -9.58 0.94 12.08
C ARG A 238 -9.16 1.70 13.34
N ARG A 239 -9.81 1.46 14.49
CA ARG A 239 -9.48 2.07 15.79
C ARG A 239 -8.04 1.77 16.22
N TYR A 240 -7.59 0.53 16.01
CA TYR A 240 -6.20 0.15 16.29
C TYR A 240 -5.21 0.96 15.44
N ARG A 241 -5.50 1.15 14.14
CA ARG A 241 -4.66 1.98 13.26
C ARG A 241 -4.67 3.46 13.65
N GLU A 242 -5.85 4.00 13.97
CA GLU A 242 -5.98 5.39 14.46
C GLU A 242 -5.16 5.60 15.74
N GLN A 243 -5.14 4.61 16.64
CA GLN A 243 -4.29 4.62 17.83
C GLN A 243 -2.79 4.63 17.49
N LEU A 244 -2.33 3.79 16.55
CA LEU A 244 -0.93 3.77 16.10
C LEU A 244 -0.54 5.10 15.44
N ALA A 245 -1.40 5.65 14.59
CA ALA A 245 -1.19 6.95 13.95
C ALA A 245 -1.10 8.08 14.98
N THR A 246 -1.94 8.03 16.02
CA THR A 246 -1.90 9.00 17.13
C THR A 246 -0.59 8.91 17.91
N GLN A 247 -0.10 7.70 18.20
CA GLN A 247 1.19 7.50 18.88
C GLN A 247 2.35 8.01 18.03
N TYR A 248 2.32 7.74 16.72
CA TYR A 248 3.32 8.23 15.79
C TYR A 248 3.34 9.77 15.72
N ALA A 249 2.16 10.39 15.59
CA ALA A 249 2.03 11.85 15.59
C ALA A 249 2.51 12.49 16.90
N ALA A 250 2.18 11.89 18.05
CA ALA A 250 2.69 12.34 19.34
C ALA A 250 4.23 12.30 19.40
N GLY A 251 4.85 11.23 18.87
CA GLY A 251 6.30 11.11 18.76
C GLY A 251 6.93 12.19 17.87
N GLN A 252 6.28 12.55 16.75
CA GLN A 252 6.74 13.65 15.89
C GLN A 252 6.65 15.00 16.61
N ILE A 253 5.53 15.31 17.25
CA ILE A 253 5.33 16.55 18.00
C ILE A 253 6.38 16.70 19.11
N ASP A 254 6.66 15.63 19.86
CA ASP A 254 7.67 15.64 20.91
C ASP A 254 9.08 15.82 20.34
N THR A 255 9.34 15.25 19.18
CA THR A 255 10.61 15.41 18.45
C THR A 255 10.79 16.84 17.95
N GLU A 256 9.76 17.43 17.34
CA GLU A 256 9.75 18.83 16.90
C GLU A 256 9.99 19.79 18.06
N LYS A 257 9.33 19.58 19.21
CA LYS A 257 9.56 20.38 20.43
C LYS A 257 11.01 20.32 20.89
N LYS A 258 11.60 19.11 20.93
CA LYS A 258 13.01 18.91 21.30
C LYS A 258 13.96 19.61 20.33
N TYR A 259 13.76 19.43 19.03
CA TYR A 259 14.60 20.07 18.02
C TYR A 259 14.48 21.59 18.03
N LYS A 260 13.27 22.13 18.22
CA LYS A 260 13.04 23.57 18.33
C LYS A 260 13.83 24.18 19.49
N ALA A 261 13.80 23.54 20.67
CA ALA A 261 14.59 23.99 21.83
C ALA A 261 16.10 23.98 21.55
N ILE A 262 16.60 22.92 20.89
CA ILE A 262 18.02 22.83 20.49
C ILE A 262 18.39 23.92 19.48
N ILE A 263 17.52 24.22 18.52
CA ILE A 263 17.72 25.28 17.53
C ILE A 263 17.78 26.64 18.23
N GLU A 264 16.83 26.94 19.12
CA GLU A 264 16.80 28.19 19.89
C GLU A 264 18.06 28.38 20.76
N GLU A 265 18.57 27.31 21.37
CA GLU A 265 19.83 27.32 22.11
C GLU A 265 21.03 27.59 21.19
N LYS A 266 21.10 26.91 20.04
CA LYS A 266 22.15 27.12 19.05
C LYS A 266 22.14 28.53 18.48
N ASP A 267 20.98 29.07 18.14
CA ASP A 267 20.83 30.44 17.63
C ASP A 267 21.27 31.45 18.69
N SER A 268 20.91 31.23 19.96
CA SER A 268 21.39 32.05 21.08
C SER A 268 22.91 31.99 21.25
N SER A 269 23.51 30.81 21.07
CA SER A 269 24.97 30.66 21.12
C SER A 269 25.66 31.30 19.92
N LEU A 270 25.08 31.24 18.72
CA LEU A 270 25.61 31.88 17.52
C LEU A 270 25.59 33.40 17.68
N ALA A 271 24.48 33.98 18.13
CA ALA A 271 24.38 35.41 18.39
C ALA A 271 25.44 35.92 19.39
N LYS A 272 25.74 35.14 20.44
CA LYS A 272 26.82 35.48 21.39
C LYS A 272 28.21 35.44 20.74
N LYS A 273 28.46 34.46 19.87
CA LYS A 273 29.73 34.37 19.13
C LYS A 273 29.87 35.52 18.15
N ASP A 274 28.82 35.87 17.41
CA ASP A 274 28.82 36.98 16.47
C ASP A 274 29.08 38.32 17.18
N ALA A 275 28.47 38.54 18.34
CA ALA A 275 28.74 39.71 19.17
C ALA A 275 30.22 39.78 19.64
N THR A 276 30.78 38.64 20.04
CA THR A 276 32.19 38.54 20.44
C THR A 276 33.14 38.80 19.27
N ILE A 277 32.81 38.31 18.08
CA ILE A 277 33.58 38.55 16.85
C ILE A 277 33.56 40.04 16.51
N ALA A 278 32.38 40.67 16.55
CA ALA A 278 32.24 42.11 16.28
C ALA A 278 33.06 42.97 17.27
N GLU A 279 33.10 42.60 18.56
CA GLU A 279 33.93 43.27 19.56
C GLU A 279 35.44 43.13 19.26
N LYS A 280 35.87 41.92 18.89
CA LYS A 280 37.25 41.65 18.50
C LYS A 280 37.64 42.42 17.24
N ASP A 281 36.78 42.45 16.22
CA ASP A 281 37.02 43.19 14.99
C ASP A 281 37.13 44.70 15.25
N SER A 282 36.29 45.26 16.13
CA SER A 282 36.40 46.65 16.57
C SER A 282 37.72 46.93 17.29
N THR A 283 38.16 46.01 18.15
CA THR A 283 39.44 46.13 18.86
C THR A 283 40.63 46.06 17.90
N ILE A 284 40.61 45.12 16.95
CA ILE A 284 41.64 45.00 15.90
C ILE A 284 41.69 46.27 15.07
N ALA A 285 40.55 46.83 14.66
CA ALA A 285 40.49 48.08 13.91
C ALA A 285 41.14 49.26 14.67
N LYS A 286 40.88 49.38 15.99
CA LYS A 286 41.52 50.40 16.84
C LYS A 286 43.03 50.21 16.93
N LEU A 287 43.49 48.98 17.17
CA LEU A 287 44.92 48.66 17.25
C LEU A 287 45.64 48.93 15.92
N LEU A 288 45.02 48.61 14.78
CA LEU A 288 45.58 48.92 13.46
C LEU A 288 45.73 50.45 13.26
N ALA A 289 44.72 51.23 13.63
CA ALA A 289 44.78 52.69 13.55
C ALA A 289 45.90 53.29 14.44
N GLU A 290 46.08 52.77 15.65
CA GLU A 290 47.19 53.18 16.54
C GLU A 290 48.56 52.84 15.97
N ILE A 291 48.72 51.63 15.41
CA ILE A 291 49.97 51.20 14.75
C ILE A 291 50.30 52.12 13.57
N ASP A 292 49.32 52.48 12.74
CA ASP A 292 49.52 53.37 11.60
C ASP A 292 49.90 54.79 12.05
N ALA A 293 49.27 55.31 13.12
CA ALA A 293 49.63 56.60 13.70
C ALA A 293 51.07 56.62 14.25
N LEU A 294 51.52 55.53 14.88
CA LEU A 294 52.89 55.40 15.39
C LEU A 294 53.94 55.27 14.27
N LYS A 295 53.60 54.62 13.15
CA LYS A 295 54.48 54.52 11.98
C LYS A 295 54.68 55.87 11.27
N ASN A 296 53.65 56.72 11.26
CA ASN A 296 53.69 58.03 10.59
C ASN A 296 54.35 59.14 11.43
N ASN A 297 54.66 58.88 12.70
CA ASN A 297 55.37 59.80 13.62
C ASN A 297 56.88 59.48 13.77
N LYS A 298 57.44 58.68 12.86
CA LYS A 298 58.89 58.43 12.71
C LYS A 298 59.35 58.96 11.37
#